data_AF-A0A3P3XRL1-F1
#
_entry.id   AF-A0A3P3XRL1-F1
#
_cell.length_a   1.000
_cell.length_b   1.000
_cell.length_c   1.000
_cell.angle_alpha   90.00
_cell.angle_beta   90.00
_cell.angle_gamma   90.00
#
_symmetry.space_group_name_H-M   'P 1'
#
loop_
_entity.id
_entity.type
_entity.pdbx_description
1 polymer ?
#
loop_
_entity_poly.entity_id
_entity_poly.type
_entity_poly.pdbx_seq_one_letter_code
_entity_poly.pdbx_strand_id
1 'polypeptide(L)' 'MSALTANADALMAVLKPELERLCRNAPPFGEITLKASIHDGDVGRVSLGIEEARKIAPRSGREGGRL' A
#
# COMPACT_ATOMS: atom_id res chain seq x y z
N MET A 1 0.57 36.67 3.92
CA MET A 1 0.18 35.29 4.27
C MET A 1 1.20 34.36 3.62
N SER A 2 2.13 33.83 4.41
CA SER A 2 3.15 32.89 3.91
C SER A 2 2.46 31.54 3.69
N ALA A 3 2.58 31.00 2.47
CA ALA A 3 2.16 29.63 2.19
C ALA A 3 2.83 28.71 3.22
N LEU A 4 2.06 27.89 3.93
CA LEU A 4 2.58 26.77 4.70
C LEU A 4 3.31 25.86 3.71
N THR A 5 4.61 26.06 3.54
CA THR A 5 5.46 25.17 2.75
C THR A 5 5.54 23.86 3.51
N ALA A 6 4.64 22.93 3.17
CA ALA A 6 4.71 21.56 3.66
C ALA A 6 6.09 21.00 3.34
N ASN A 7 6.87 20.70 4.37
CA ASN A 7 8.18 20.10 4.21
C ASN A 7 8.00 18.61 3.88
N ALA A 8 7.86 18.32 2.58
CA ALA A 8 7.65 16.96 2.09
C ALA A 8 8.79 16.01 2.48
N ASP A 9 10.02 16.51 2.55
CA ASP A 9 11.19 15.72 2.93
C ASP A 9 11.13 15.28 4.40
N ALA A 10 10.70 16.18 5.30
CA ALA A 10 10.49 15.85 6.70
C ALA A 10 9.38 14.81 6.89
N LEU A 11 8.30 14.91 6.12
CA LEU A 11 7.22 13.90 6.15
C LEU A 11 7.71 12.55 5.63
N MET A 12 8.48 12.53 4.54
CA MET A 12 9.02 11.31 3.96
C MET A 12 10.03 10.63 4.88
N ALA A 13 10.86 11.40 5.58
CA ALA A 13 11.83 10.88 6.55
C ALA A 13 11.17 10.10 7.70
N VAL A 14 9.95 10.47 8.09
CA VAL A 14 9.17 9.76 9.12
C VAL A 14 8.38 8.60 8.52
N LEU A 15 7.72 8.82 7.37
CA LEU A 15 6.81 7.83 6.79
C LEU A 15 7.55 6.59 6.25
N LYS A 16 8.70 6.80 5.60
CA LYS A 16 9.47 5.72 4.95
C LYS A 16 9.83 4.56 5.90
N PRO A 17 10.50 4.77 7.06
CA PRO A 17 10.86 3.67 7.92
C PRO A 17 9.65 2.93 8.49
N GLU A 18 8.55 3.63 8.80
CA GLU A 18 7.34 2.99 9.32
C GLU A 18 6.61 2.19 8.23
N LEU A 19 6.58 2.68 6.99
CA LEU A 19 6.04 1.93 5.87
C LEU A 19 6.90 0.68 5.57
N GLU A 20 8.23 0.79 5.61
CA GLU A 20 9.13 -0.36 5.47
C GLU A 20 8.89 -1.41 6.56
N ARG A 21 8.63 -0.98 7.80
CA ARG A 21 8.28 -1.89 8.91
C ARG A 21 6.96 -2.61 8.65
N LEU A 22 5.94 -1.89 8.17
CA LEU A 22 4.65 -2.47 7.81
C LEU A 22 4.79 -3.50 6.68
N CYS A 23 5.60 -3.18 5.66
CA CYS A 23 5.83 -4.04 4.51
C CYS A 23 6.57 -5.34 4.82
N ARG A 24 7.17 -5.51 6.02
CA ARG A 24 7.80 -6.79 6.41
C ARG A 24 6.81 -7.94 6.50
N ASN A 25 5.54 -7.65 6.76
CA ASN A 25 4.46 -8.64 6.78
C ASN A 25 3.59 -8.58 5.50
N ALA A 26 4.04 -7.82 4.49
CA ALA A 26 3.25 -7.64 3.29
C ALA A 26 3.17 -8.93 2.46
N PRO A 27 2.07 -9.10 1.71
CA PRO A 27 1.95 -10.14 0.70
C PRO A 27 3.06 -10.02 -0.35
N PRO A 28 3.48 -11.12 -1.00
CA PRO A 28 4.52 -11.08 -2.01
C PRO A 28 4.13 -10.28 -3.27
N PHE A 29 2.84 -10.04 -3.50
CA PHE A 29 2.32 -9.28 -4.63
C PHE A 29 1.07 -8.51 -4.20
N GLY A 30 1.03 -7.19 -4.45
CA GLY A 30 -0.10 -6.35 -4.09
C GLY A 30 0.29 -4.88 -3.93
N GLU A 31 -0.68 -4.07 -3.52
CA GLU A 31 -0.54 -2.67 -3.15
C GLU A 31 -1.01 -2.45 -1.71
N ILE A 32 -0.25 -1.66 -0.95
CA ILE A 32 -0.66 -1.18 0.37
C ILE A 32 -0.83 0.33 0.26
N THR A 33 -2.04 0.82 0.59
CA THR A 33 -2.38 2.23 0.48
C THR A 33 -2.71 2.79 1.85
N LEU A 34 -2.00 3.84 2.27
CA LEU A 34 -2.32 4.66 3.43
C LEU A 34 -2.68 6.07 2.94
N LYS A 35 -3.92 6.51 3.21
CA LYS A 35 -4.41 7.82 2.76
C LYS A 35 -4.93 8.62 3.95
N ALA A 36 -4.41 9.83 4.12
CA ALA A 36 -4.92 10.79 5.07
C ALA A 36 -5.52 12.00 4.32
N SER A 37 -6.69 12.47 4.77
CA SER A 37 -7.25 13.76 4.35
C SER A 37 -7.00 14.79 5.44
N ILE A 38 -6.35 15.88 5.08
CA ILE A 38 -6.01 16.98 5.97
C ILE A 38 -6.91 18.16 5.63
N HIS A 39 -7.59 18.71 6.62
CA HIS A 39 -8.45 19.88 6.52
C HIS A 39 -8.09 20.85 7.64
N ASP A 40 -7.81 22.11 7.29
CA ASP A 40 -7.47 23.19 8.24
C ASP A 40 -6.31 22.89 9.21
N GLY A 41 -5.36 22.05 8.79
CA GLY A 41 -4.21 21.65 9.62
C GLY A 41 -4.46 20.41 10.48
N ASP A 42 -5.70 19.91 10.52
CA ASP A 42 -6.08 18.72 11.25
C ASP A 42 -6.27 17.51 10.32
N VAL A 43 -6.00 16.33 10.85
CA VAL A 43 -6.25 15.07 10.14
C VAL A 43 -7.72 14.71 10.28
N GLY A 44 -8.50 14.96 9.22
CA GLY A 44 -9.94 14.68 9.22
C GLY A 44 -10.27 13.20 9.09
N ARG A 45 -9.53 12.44 8.26
CA ARG A 45 -9.76 11.01 8.06
C ARG A 45 -8.47 10.30 7.68
N VAL A 46 -8.28 9.12 8.24
CA VAL A 46 -7.25 8.16 7.83
C VAL A 46 -7.94 6.93 7.27
N SER A 47 -7.51 6.47 6.10
CA SER A 47 -7.98 5.25 5.45
C SER A 47 -6.78 4.36 5.15
N LEU A 48 -6.90 3.07 5.50
CA LEU A 48 -5.91 2.04 5.23
C LEU A 48 -6.57 0.98 4.34
N GLY A 49 -5.85 0.54 3.30
CA GLY A 49 -6.27 -0.54 2.41
C GLY A 49 -5.09 -1.42 2.02
N ILE A 50 -5.37 -2.71 1.83
CA ILE A 50 -4.44 -3.68 1.25
C ILE A 50 -5.18 -4.33 0.09
N GLU A 51 -4.61 -4.26 -1.11
CA GLU A 51 -5.14 -4.91 -2.30
C GLU A 51 -4.13 -5.93 -2.82
N GLU A 52 -4.53 -7.20 -2.93
CA GLU A 52 -3.70 -8.26 -3.49
C GLU A 52 -4.25 -8.69 -4.86
N ALA A 53 -3.48 -8.44 -5.91
CA ALA A 53 -3.80 -8.93 -7.25
C ALA A 53 -2.84 -10.06 -7.62
N ARG A 54 -3.38 -11.28 -7.78
CA ARG A 54 -2.59 -12.43 -8.26
C ARG A 54 -3.20 -12.99 -9.53
N LYS A 55 -2.37 -13.09 -10.58
CA LYS A 55 -2.72 -13.88 -11.77
C LYS A 55 -2.72 -15.36 -11.39
N ILE A 56 -3.89 -15.97 -11.29
CA ILE A 56 -4.02 -17.42 -11.13
C ILE A 56 -3.62 -18.05 -12.47
N ALA A 57 -2.54 -18.83 -12.49
CA ALA A 57 -2.17 -19.59 -13.69
C ALA A 57 -3.33 -20.56 -14.02
N PRO A 58 -3.70 -20.71 -15.30
CA PRO A 58 -4.67 -21.73 -15.69
C PRO A 58 -4.14 -23.08 -15.20
N ARG A 59 -4.92 -23.80 -14.40
CA ARG A 59 -4.59 -25.18 -14.00
C ARG A 59 -4.36 -25.94 -15.31
N SER A 60 -3.13 -26.41 -15.55
CA SER A 60 -2.90 -27.36 -16.63
C SER A 60 -3.81 -28.56 -16.37
N GLY A 61 -4.80 -28.73 -17.24
CA GLY A 61 -5.70 -29.86 -17.18
C GLY A 61 -4.86 -31.13 -17.18
N ARG A 62 -5.11 -32.00 -16.20
CA ARG A 62 -4.58 -33.36 -16.12
C ARG A 62 -4.59 -34.00 -17.52
N GLU A 63 -3.42 -34.19 -18.12
CA GLU A 63 -3.20 -35.35 -18.97
C GLU A 63 -3.37 -36.58 -18.07
N GLY A 64 -4.47 -37.30 -18.24
CA GLY A 64 -4.78 -38.42 -17.36
C GLY A 64 -6.03 -39.15 -17.83
N GLY A 65 -5.95 -39.75 -19.01
CA GLY A 65 -7.02 -40.57 -19.57
C GLY A 65 -6.57 -41.41 -20.77
N ARG A 66 -5.41 -42.07 -20.66
CA ARG A 66 -5.05 -43.20 -21.53
C ARG A 66 -5.17 -44.47 -20.69
N LEU A 67 -6.30 -45.15 -20.80
CA LEU A 67 -6.45 -46.61 -20.74
C LEU A 67 -7.66 -46.98 -21.60
#